data_AF-R7Q6G8-F1
#
_entry.id   AF-R7Q6G8-F1
#
_cell.length_a   1.000
_cell.length_b   1.000
_cell.length_c   1.000
_cell.angle_alpha   90.00
_cell.angle_beta   90.00
_cell.angle_gamma   90.00
#
_symmetry.space_group_name_H-M   'P 1'
#
loop_
_entity.id
_entity.type
_entity.pdbx_description
1 polymer ?
#
loop_
_entity_poly.entity_id
_entity_poly.type
_entity_poly.pdbx_seq_one_letter_code
_entity_poly.pdbx_strand_id
1 'polypeptide(L)'
;MFCASEDAVDSFSTLVTKDERFAQRSPEPEDEKPQGPMGTPADMQSIPEPLCVDAEALTNADVQMVYRKHFYAKVLCDSERSCATAAHMVVWRGVAMMMRSYCQRVQCEETALHVNSPRYKKKVRIQSRTEGLQFTAFAARYGTKAEELAIGVAVRLGL
;
A
#
# COMPACT_ATOMS: atom_id res chain seq x y z
N MET A 1 -12.06 7.30 -4.34
CA MET A 1 -10.63 7.11 -4.66
C MET A 1 -10.28 5.70 -4.23
N PHE A 2 -9.87 4.86 -5.18
CA PHE A 2 -9.69 3.42 -5.01
C PHE A 2 -8.24 3.10 -4.67
N CYS A 3 -7.93 1.83 -4.34
CA CYS A 3 -6.56 1.33 -4.49
C CYS A 3 -5.95 1.88 -5.77
N ALA A 4 -4.91 2.69 -5.65
CA ALA A 4 -4.13 3.16 -6.76
C ALA A 4 -2.78 2.46 -6.67
N SER A 5 -2.50 1.63 -7.66
CA SER A 5 -1.15 1.23 -8.04
C SER A 5 -1.12 1.49 -9.54
N GLU A 6 -0.42 2.54 -9.95
CA GLU A 6 0.02 2.64 -11.35
C GLU A 6 1.03 1.49 -11.54
N ASP A 7 0.94 0.80 -12.69
CA ASP A 7 1.84 -0.29 -13.12
C ASP A 7 1.49 -1.74 -12.72
N ALA A 8 0.42 -2.23 -13.34
CA ALA A 8 0.51 -3.52 -14.04
C ALA A 8 0.89 -3.23 -15.50
N VAL A 9 2.19 -3.17 -15.82
CA VAL A 9 2.68 -3.30 -17.19
C VAL A 9 3.32 -4.67 -17.39
N ASP A 10 2.83 -5.32 -18.42
CA ASP A 10 2.98 -6.72 -18.78
C ASP A 10 4.25 -6.98 -19.61
N SER A 11 4.80 -8.17 -19.38
CA SER A 11 5.65 -9.06 -20.19
C SER A 11 6.18 -8.68 -21.58
N PHE A 12 7.43 -9.13 -21.80
CA PHE A 12 8.00 -9.76 -23.01
C PHE A 12 8.17 -8.91 -24.30
N SER A 13 9.42 -8.67 -24.71
CA SER A 13 10.04 -9.45 -25.80
C SER A 13 11.52 -9.07 -26.02
N THR A 14 12.36 -10.10 -25.92
CA THR A 14 13.64 -10.33 -26.60
C THR A 14 13.89 -9.53 -27.88
N LEU A 15 15.07 -8.92 -27.99
CA LEU A 15 15.89 -9.02 -29.20
C LEU A 15 17.37 -9.08 -28.83
N VAL A 16 17.94 -10.23 -29.18
CA VAL A 16 19.37 -10.55 -29.24
C VAL A 16 19.99 -9.76 -30.38
N THR A 17 21.10 -9.08 -30.12
CA THR A 17 22.25 -9.08 -31.05
C THR A 17 23.55 -9.00 -30.26
N LYS A 18 24.53 -9.69 -30.83
CA LYS A 18 25.73 -10.27 -30.25
C LYS A 18 26.88 -9.74 -31.10
N ASP A 19 27.89 -9.15 -30.49
CA ASP A 19 29.27 -8.99 -31.01
C ASP A 19 30.12 -8.47 -29.84
N GLU A 20 31.04 -9.20 -29.22
CA GLU A 20 32.25 -9.92 -29.64
C GLU A 20 33.49 -9.25 -28.97
N ARG A 21 34.13 -10.05 -28.10
CA ARG A 21 35.57 -10.10 -27.78
C ARG A 21 36.28 -8.82 -27.29
N PHE A 22 36.73 -8.82 -26.03
CA PHE A 22 38.17 -8.93 -25.71
C PHE A 22 38.43 -9.26 -24.23
N ALA A 23 39.65 -9.72 -23.96
CA ALA A 23 40.04 -10.65 -22.92
C ALA A 23 40.30 -10.06 -21.51
N GLN A 24 40.13 -10.97 -20.54
CA GLN A 24 40.67 -11.07 -19.18
C GLN A 24 41.86 -10.15 -18.80
N ARG A 25 41.70 -9.43 -17.69
CA ARG A 25 42.73 -9.26 -16.63
C ARG A 25 42.13 -8.64 -15.36
N SER A 26 42.20 -9.36 -14.23
CA SER A 26 42.30 -8.79 -12.88
C SER A 26 43.78 -8.76 -12.47
N PRO A 27 44.20 -7.81 -11.62
CA PRO A 27 44.23 -8.09 -10.18
C PRO A 27 43.79 -6.90 -9.29
N GLU A 28 43.35 -7.21 -8.07
CA GLU A 28 43.09 -6.32 -6.91
C GLU A 28 44.39 -5.76 -6.27
N PRO A 29 44.39 -5.11 -5.08
CA PRO A 29 43.53 -4.03 -4.50
C PRO A 29 44.39 -2.90 -3.89
N GLU A 30 43.97 -1.62 -3.82
CA GLU A 30 44.52 -0.67 -2.81
C GLU A 30 43.49 0.36 -2.31
N ASP A 31 43.58 0.58 -0.99
CA ASP A 31 42.85 1.45 -0.08
C ASP A 31 42.98 2.94 -0.45
N GLU A 32 41.87 3.68 -0.60
CA GLU A 32 41.84 5.12 -0.29
C GLU A 32 40.40 5.65 -0.14
N LYS A 33 40.08 6.11 1.07
CA LYS A 33 38.94 7.00 1.39
C LYS A 33 39.57 8.31 1.89
N PRO A 34 39.15 9.51 1.42
CA PRO A 34 38.15 10.27 2.18
C PRO A 34 37.20 11.18 1.35
N GLN A 35 35.91 11.07 1.69
CA GLN A 35 34.85 12.09 1.81
C GLN A 35 34.79 13.32 0.87
N GLY A 36 33.68 13.39 0.12
CA GLY A 36 33.01 14.63 -0.31
C GLY A 36 31.48 14.41 -0.34
N PRO A 37 30.63 15.39 0.05
CA PRO A 37 29.19 15.21 0.16
C PRO A 37 28.54 15.47 -1.19
N MET A 38 28.01 14.43 -1.84
CA MET A 38 27.38 14.60 -3.15
C MET A 38 25.99 13.97 -3.17
N GLY A 39 24.99 14.86 -3.17
CA GLY A 39 23.64 14.62 -3.68
C GLY A 39 22.71 13.79 -2.81
N THR A 40 21.93 14.43 -1.95
CA THR A 40 20.57 13.95 -1.67
C THR A 40 19.80 13.88 -3.00
N PRO A 41 19.23 12.73 -3.40
CA PRO A 41 18.18 12.76 -4.42
C PRO A 41 16.91 13.26 -3.74
N ALA A 42 16.80 14.59 -3.65
CA ALA A 42 15.55 15.28 -3.43
C ALA A 42 14.75 15.27 -4.74
N ASP A 43 14.31 14.08 -5.18
CA ASP A 43 13.15 13.91 -6.08
C ASP A 43 12.83 12.42 -6.28
N MET A 44 12.71 11.67 -5.17
CA MET A 44 11.96 10.43 -5.26
C MET A 44 10.49 10.87 -5.26
N GLN A 45 9.93 11.09 -6.45
CA GLN A 45 8.49 11.17 -6.64
C GLN A 45 7.92 9.96 -5.90
N SER A 46 7.32 10.20 -4.73
CA SER A 46 6.83 9.14 -3.87
C SER A 46 5.76 8.43 -4.67
N ILE A 47 6.09 7.25 -5.20
CA ILE A 47 5.12 6.38 -5.85
C ILE A 47 3.99 6.22 -4.83
N PRO A 48 2.72 6.53 -5.19
CA PRO A 48 1.62 6.43 -4.26
C PRO A 48 1.63 5.04 -3.63
N GLU A 49 1.68 4.97 -2.30
CA GLU A 49 1.62 3.68 -1.62
C GLU A 49 0.31 3.00 -2.03
N PRO A 50 0.32 1.69 -2.32
CA PRO A 50 -0.90 0.97 -2.61
C PRO A 50 -1.90 1.13 -1.46
N LEU A 51 -3.18 1.35 -1.80
CA LEU A 51 -4.21 1.79 -0.86
C LEU A 51 -5.30 0.73 -0.65
N CYS A 52 -4.93 -0.40 -0.05
CA CYS A 52 -5.72 -1.63 -0.06
C CYS A 52 -5.89 -2.27 1.32
N VAL A 53 -6.73 -3.30 1.37
CA VAL A 53 -6.99 -4.20 2.50
C VAL A 53 -6.42 -5.57 2.17
N ASP A 54 -6.06 -6.36 3.20
CA ASP A 54 -5.72 -7.76 3.01
C ASP A 54 -6.80 -8.52 2.20
N ALA A 55 -6.35 -9.23 1.16
CA ALA A 55 -7.20 -10.00 0.27
C ALA A 55 -7.99 -11.08 1.03
N GLU A 56 -7.40 -11.70 2.06
CA GLU A 56 -8.06 -12.74 2.85
C GLU A 56 -9.32 -12.19 3.56
N ALA A 57 -9.24 -10.98 4.10
CA ALA A 57 -10.37 -10.30 4.74
C ALA A 57 -11.52 -9.99 3.75
N LEU A 58 -11.23 -9.95 2.45
CA LEU A 58 -12.21 -9.69 1.40
C LEU A 58 -12.85 -10.95 0.82
N THR A 59 -12.29 -12.14 1.05
CA THR A 59 -12.77 -13.39 0.42
C THR A 59 -14.20 -13.76 0.80
N ASN A 60 -14.61 -13.44 2.03
CA ASN A 60 -15.96 -13.72 2.55
C ASN A 60 -16.94 -12.55 2.35
N ALA A 61 -16.49 -11.44 1.79
CA ALA A 61 -17.35 -10.29 1.53
C ALA A 61 -17.96 -10.40 0.12
N ASP A 62 -19.29 -10.27 0.00
CA ASP A 62 -19.98 -10.19 -1.30
C ASP A 62 -19.76 -8.81 -1.95
N VAL A 63 -18.49 -8.54 -2.30
CA VAL A 63 -18.05 -7.29 -2.88
C VAL A 63 -17.26 -7.56 -4.16
N GLN A 64 -17.56 -6.80 -5.20
CA GLN A 64 -16.72 -6.81 -6.40
C GLN A 64 -15.38 -6.18 -6.04
N MET A 65 -14.28 -6.79 -6.48
CA MET A 65 -12.94 -6.27 -6.23
C MET A 65 -12.54 -5.24 -7.30
N VAL A 66 -11.61 -4.33 -6.96
CA VAL A 66 -11.04 -3.36 -7.91
C VAL A 66 -10.09 -4.07 -8.89
N TYR A 67 -9.20 -4.92 -8.37
CA TYR A 67 -8.24 -5.65 -9.21
C TYR A 67 -8.67 -7.08 -9.49
N ARG A 68 -8.37 -7.54 -10.71
CA ARG A 68 -8.56 -8.94 -11.13
C ARG A 68 -7.61 -9.91 -10.44
N LYS A 69 -6.40 -9.44 -10.11
CA LYS A 69 -5.38 -10.20 -9.39
C LYS A 69 -5.02 -9.43 -8.12
N HIS A 70 -4.81 -10.16 -7.02
CA HIS A 70 -4.21 -9.58 -5.82
C HIS A 70 -2.75 -9.24 -6.08
N PHE A 71 -2.22 -8.24 -5.39
CA PHE A 71 -0.82 -7.86 -5.48
C PHE A 71 -0.23 -7.65 -4.08
N TYR A 72 1.09 -7.67 -3.95
CA TYR A 72 1.76 -7.54 -2.66
C TYR A 72 1.93 -6.07 -2.26
N ALA A 73 1.60 -5.76 -1.00
CA ALA A 73 1.82 -4.46 -0.40
C ALA A 73 2.21 -4.59 1.07
N LYS A 74 2.90 -3.56 1.56
CA LYS A 74 3.10 -3.35 2.99
C LYS A 74 1.78 -2.92 3.64
N VAL A 75 1.43 -3.57 4.73
CA VAL A 75 0.20 -3.33 5.49
C VAL A 75 0.50 -3.26 6.97
N LEU A 76 -0.38 -2.59 7.70
CA LEU A 76 -0.41 -2.58 9.15
C LEU A 76 -1.48 -3.57 9.62
N CYS A 77 -1.13 -4.43 10.55
CA CYS A 77 -2.02 -5.44 11.12
C CYS A 77 -2.13 -5.26 12.63
N ASP A 78 -3.33 -5.32 13.17
CA ASP A 78 -3.53 -5.45 14.61
C ASP A 78 -3.38 -6.90 15.10
N SER A 79 -3.59 -7.11 16.40
CA SER A 79 -3.43 -8.42 17.05
C SER A 79 -4.35 -9.51 16.49
N GLU A 80 -5.51 -9.15 15.95
CA GLU A 80 -6.49 -10.08 15.36
C GLU A 80 -6.26 -10.30 13.85
N ARG A 81 -5.14 -9.79 13.32
CA ARG A 81 -4.79 -9.80 11.90
C ARG A 81 -5.82 -9.09 11.02
N SER A 82 -6.41 -8.01 11.50
CA SER A 82 -7.15 -7.08 10.64
C SER A 82 -6.13 -6.15 9.97
N CYS A 83 -5.83 -6.43 8.71
CA CYS A 83 -4.71 -5.81 7.99
C CYS A 83 -5.17 -4.87 6.88
N ALA A 84 -4.58 -3.68 6.83
CA ALA A 84 -4.75 -2.75 5.71
C ALA A 84 -3.53 -1.86 5.53
N THR A 85 -3.37 -1.31 4.33
CA THR A 85 -2.33 -0.32 4.02
C THR A 85 -2.50 0.93 4.87
N ALA A 86 -1.39 1.62 5.17
CA ALA A 86 -1.36 2.68 6.17
C ALA A 86 -2.39 3.80 5.93
N ALA A 87 -2.62 4.16 4.67
CA ALA A 87 -3.53 5.23 4.27
C ALA A 87 -4.96 4.76 3.94
N HIS A 88 -5.26 3.46 4.09
CA HIS A 88 -6.62 2.94 3.94
C HIS A 88 -7.54 3.48 5.03
N MET A 89 -8.77 3.87 4.68
CA MET A 89 -9.73 4.38 5.65
C MET A 89 -10.50 3.23 6.31
N VAL A 90 -10.49 3.23 7.64
CA VAL A 90 -11.21 2.30 8.50
C VAL A 90 -12.21 3.05 9.37
N VAL A 91 -13.21 2.34 9.89
CA VAL A 91 -14.08 2.85 10.94
C VAL A 91 -13.92 1.99 12.18
N TRP A 92 -13.37 2.58 13.24
CA TRP A 92 -13.21 1.91 14.52
C TRP A 92 -14.14 2.54 15.55
N ARG A 93 -15.05 1.73 16.12
CA ARG A 93 -16.04 2.17 17.12
C ARG A 93 -16.82 3.42 16.68
N GLY A 94 -17.21 3.47 15.41
CA GLY A 94 -17.95 4.59 14.80
C GLY A 94 -17.10 5.77 14.35
N VAL A 95 -15.79 5.77 14.59
CA VAL A 95 -14.88 6.85 14.19
C VAL A 95 -14.12 6.47 12.93
N ALA A 96 -14.33 7.22 11.85
CA ALA A 96 -13.57 7.07 10.60
C ALA A 96 -12.16 7.68 10.75
N MET A 97 -11.14 6.92 10.38
CA MET A 97 -9.72 7.32 10.41
C MET A 97 -8.90 6.45 9.44
N MET A 98 -7.67 6.82 9.12
CA MET A 98 -6.76 5.93 8.38
C MET A 98 -6.27 4.79 9.28
N MET A 99 -5.87 3.68 8.66
CA MET A 99 -5.29 2.52 9.34
C MET A 99 -4.07 2.91 10.19
N ARG A 100 -3.20 3.80 9.70
CA ARG A 100 -2.07 4.34 10.46
C ARG A 100 -2.51 4.99 11.79
N SER A 101 -3.56 5.79 11.76
CA SER A 101 -4.08 6.50 12.94
C SER A 101 -4.75 5.55 13.94
N TYR A 102 -5.40 4.49 13.45
CA TYR A 102 -5.89 3.41 14.28
C TYR A 102 -4.72 2.68 14.95
N CYS A 103 -3.70 2.31 14.19
CA CYS A 103 -2.53 1.57 14.67
C CYS A 103 -1.67 2.32 15.69
N GLN A 104 -1.67 3.65 15.66
CA GLN A 104 -1.08 4.48 16.73
C GLN A 104 -1.76 4.27 18.10
N ARG A 105 -2.99 3.76 18.13
CA ARG A 105 -3.77 3.54 19.36
C ARG A 105 -3.68 2.12 19.88
N VAL A 106 -3.61 1.14 18.98
CA VAL A 106 -3.67 -0.30 19.33
C VAL A 106 -2.35 -1.05 19.14
N GLN A 107 -1.30 -0.37 18.68
CA GLN A 107 0.02 -0.94 18.39
C GLN A 107 -0.03 -2.06 17.34
N CYS A 108 -0.03 -1.67 16.07
CA CYS A 108 0.04 -2.63 14.95
C CYS A 108 1.47 -3.02 14.60
N GLU A 109 1.60 -4.14 13.91
CA GLU A 109 2.83 -4.61 13.26
C GLU A 109 2.76 -4.37 11.75
N GLU A 110 3.91 -4.07 11.13
CA GLU A 110 4.02 -3.95 9.67
C GLU A 110 4.40 -5.31 9.07
N THR A 111 3.68 -5.73 8.03
CA THR A 111 3.96 -6.96 7.28
C THR A 111 3.64 -6.78 5.79
N ALA A 112 4.06 -7.71 4.94
CA ALA A 112 3.76 -7.71 3.51
C ALA A 112 2.79 -8.84 3.17
N LEU A 113 1.62 -8.48 2.63
CA LEU A 113 0.55 -9.42 2.30
C LEU A 113 -0.03 -9.13 0.93
N HIS A 114 -0.80 -10.08 0.40
CA HIS A 114 -1.63 -9.85 -0.77
C HIS A 114 -2.78 -8.94 -0.41
N VAL A 115 -2.99 -7.90 -1.20
CA VAL A 115 -4.02 -6.90 -0.95
C VAL A 115 -4.93 -6.69 -2.15
N ASN A 116 -6.13 -6.19 -1.88
CA ASN A 116 -7.08 -5.68 -2.88
C ASN A 116 -7.97 -4.62 -2.22
N SER A 117 -8.89 -4.01 -2.97
CA SER A 117 -9.95 -3.18 -2.40
C SER A 117 -11.29 -3.61 -2.96
N PRO A 118 -12.36 -3.50 -2.17
CA PRO A 118 -13.70 -3.52 -2.73
C PRO A 118 -13.86 -2.36 -3.71
N ARG A 119 -14.60 -2.61 -4.78
CA ARG A 119 -15.14 -1.60 -5.68
C ARG A 119 -16.20 -0.83 -4.91
N TYR A 120 -16.19 0.48 -5.10
CA TYR A 120 -17.03 1.39 -4.35
C TYR A 120 -18.49 1.13 -4.71
N LYS A 121 -19.27 0.85 -3.68
CA LYS A 121 -20.70 1.08 -3.67
C LYS A 121 -20.99 1.90 -2.41
N LYS A 122 -21.99 2.78 -2.48
CA LYS A 122 -22.37 3.64 -1.36
C LYS A 122 -22.56 2.82 -0.09
N LYS A 123 -22.03 3.31 1.03
CA LYS A 123 -22.17 2.69 2.37
C LYS A 123 -21.62 1.27 2.49
N VAL A 124 -20.76 0.80 1.59
CA VAL A 124 -20.09 -0.49 1.78
C VAL A 124 -19.16 -0.42 2.97
N ARG A 125 -19.38 -1.32 3.91
CA ARG A 125 -18.52 -1.54 5.09
C ARG A 125 -18.29 -3.02 5.22
N ILE A 126 -17.02 -3.40 5.27
CA ILE A 126 -16.61 -4.79 5.39
C ILE A 126 -16.21 -4.98 6.84
N GLN A 127 -16.83 -5.97 7.48
CA GLN A 127 -16.47 -6.31 8.85
C GLN A 127 -15.06 -6.89 8.85
N SER A 128 -14.20 -6.36 9.73
CA SER A 128 -12.90 -6.96 9.98
C SER A 128 -13.01 -8.09 11.01
N ARG A 129 -11.89 -8.72 11.34
CA ARG A 129 -11.82 -9.72 12.43
C ARG A 129 -11.89 -9.06 13.80
N THR A 130 -11.44 -7.82 13.89
CA THR A 130 -11.40 -7.05 15.13
C THR A 130 -12.76 -6.45 15.43
N GLU A 131 -13.25 -6.66 16.65
CA GLU A 131 -14.56 -6.15 17.05
C GLU A 131 -14.62 -4.61 16.96
N GLY A 132 -15.63 -4.13 16.25
CA GLY A 132 -15.88 -2.70 16.05
C GLY A 132 -14.95 -2.03 15.05
N LEU A 133 -14.07 -2.77 14.36
CA LEU A 133 -13.27 -2.27 13.24
C LEU A 133 -13.89 -2.70 11.90
N GLN A 134 -14.03 -1.75 10.99
CA GLN A 134 -14.64 -1.94 9.67
C GLN A 134 -13.74 -1.36 8.59
N PHE A 135 -13.57 -2.08 7.50
CA PHE A 135 -12.91 -1.58 6.30
C PHE A 135 -13.89 -0.83 5.42
N THR A 136 -13.42 0.24 4.78
CA THR A 136 -14.21 1.03 3.83
C THR A 136 -13.67 0.83 2.41
N ALA A 137 -14.36 1.38 1.41
CA ALA A 137 -13.82 1.41 0.05
C ALA A 137 -12.89 2.61 -0.22
N PHE A 138 -12.60 3.42 0.79
CA PHE A 138 -11.85 4.66 0.65
C PHE A 138 -10.44 4.54 1.20
N ALA A 139 -9.56 5.38 0.67
CA ALA A 139 -8.22 5.58 1.17
C ALA A 139 -7.74 6.99 0.84
N ALA A 140 -6.83 7.51 1.66
CA ALA A 140 -6.12 8.76 1.41
C ALA A 140 -4.97 8.51 0.44
N ARG A 141 -4.88 9.26 -0.66
CA ARG A 141 -3.83 9.03 -1.67
C ARG A 141 -2.46 9.41 -1.16
N TYR A 142 -2.38 10.49 -0.40
CA TYR A 142 -1.12 11.00 0.13
C TYR A 142 -0.95 10.68 1.62
N GLY A 143 -1.90 9.95 2.22
CA GLY A 143 -1.85 9.58 3.63
C GLY A 143 -1.82 10.78 4.58
N THR A 144 -2.37 11.93 4.17
CA THR A 144 -2.30 13.17 4.95
C THR A 144 -3.43 13.26 5.98
N LYS A 145 -3.21 14.01 7.06
CA LYS A 145 -4.26 14.29 8.06
C LYS A 145 -5.42 15.09 7.49
N ALA A 146 -5.16 15.95 6.51
CA ALA A 146 -6.21 16.70 5.81
C ALA A 146 -7.14 15.75 5.02
N GLU A 147 -6.58 14.78 4.30
CA GLU A 147 -7.36 13.74 3.61
C GLU A 147 -8.13 12.87 4.59
N GLU A 148 -7.49 12.41 5.68
CA GLU A 148 -8.18 11.63 6.72
C GLU A 148 -9.41 12.36 7.26
N LEU A 149 -9.29 13.67 7.53
CA LEU A 149 -10.40 14.49 8.00
C LEU A 149 -11.49 14.61 6.94
N ALA A 150 -11.13 14.99 5.71
CA ALA A 150 -12.07 15.22 4.62
C ALA A 150 -12.83 13.92 4.24
N ILE A 151 -12.09 12.82 4.06
CA ILE A 151 -12.66 11.51 3.73
C ILE A 151 -13.43 10.95 4.93
N GLY A 152 -12.95 11.16 6.16
CA GLY A 152 -13.65 10.75 7.38
C GLY A 152 -15.04 11.40 7.50
N VAL A 153 -15.18 12.68 7.12
CA VAL A 153 -16.49 13.34 7.02
C VAL A 153 -17.35 12.68 5.94
N ALA A 154 -16.81 12.43 4.75
CA ALA A 154 -17.53 11.76 3.66
C ALA A 154 -18.07 10.37 4.07
N VAL A 155 -17.23 9.54 4.71
CA VAL A 155 -17.59 8.21 5.21
C VAL A 155 -18.70 8.27 6.26
N ARG A 156 -18.70 9.30 7.13
CA ARG A 156 -19.77 9.52 8.11
C ARG A 156 -21.10 9.93 7.46
N LEU A 157 -21.04 10.68 6.36
CA LEU A 157 -22.22 11.05 5.57
C LEU A 157 -22.74 9.90 4.70
N GLY A 158 -22.08 8.74 4.71
CA GLY A 158 -22.53 7.54 4.01
C GLY A 158 -22.28 7.57 2.50
N LEU A 159 -21.27 8.34 2.07
CA LEU A 159 -20.60 8.10 0.81
C LEU A 159 -19.84 6.78 0.94
#